data_AF-A0A453EMS7-F1
#
_entry.id   AF-A0A453EMS7-F1
#
_cell.length_a   1.000
_cell.length_b   1.000
_cell.length_c   1.000
_cell.angle_alpha   90.00
_cell.angle_beta   90.00
_cell.angle_gamma   90.00
#
_symmetry.space_group_name_H-M   'P 1'
#
loop_
_entity.id
_entity.type
_entity.pdbx_description
1 polymer ?
#
loop_
_entity_poly.entity_id
_entity_poly.type
_entity_poly.pdbx_seq_one_letter_code
_entity_poly.pdbx_strand_id
1 'polypeptide(L)' 'MWFVHKQVILTKDNLIKRWWVGSSRCCFCVHDETIQHLFIECPLARLLWRTIHIAFNINPPTSIEGLFRTWLAGI' A
#
# COMPACT_ATOMS: atom_id res chain seq x y z
N MET A 1 0.35 11.03 4.82
CA MET A 1 -0.16 9.64 4.91
C MET A 1 -1.60 9.51 5.43
N TRP A 2 -2.37 10.61 5.48
CA TRP A 2 -3.70 10.67 6.09
C TRP A 2 -4.80 9.86 5.37
N PHE A 3 -4.90 9.97 4.03
CA PHE A 3 -5.92 9.23 3.27
C PHE A 3 -5.75 7.71 3.33
N VAL A 4 -4.50 7.25 3.43
CA VAL A 4 -4.17 5.83 3.62
C VAL A 4 -4.60 5.38 5.02
N HIS A 5 -4.30 6.15 6.06
CA HIS A 5 -4.81 5.85 7.41
C HIS A 5 -6.34 5.81 7.45
N LYS A 6 -7.01 6.78 6.83
CA LYS A 6 -8.47 6.84 6.77
C LYS A 6 -9.10 5.82 5.82
N GLN A 7 -8.30 5.00 5.14
CA GLN A 7 -8.74 3.97 4.20
C GLN A 7 -9.59 4.51 3.03
N VAL A 8 -9.39 5.77 2.64
CA VAL A 8 -10.18 6.47 1.60
C VAL A 8 -9.36 6.87 0.37
N ILE A 9 -8.09 6.45 0.32
CA ILE A 9 -7.26 6.63 -0.87
C ILE A 9 -7.90 5.92 -2.07
N LEU A 10 -7.62 6.43 -3.28
CA LEU A 10 -8.23 5.99 -4.54
C LEU A 10 -7.63 4.68 -5.06
N THR A 11 -7.58 3.64 -4.22
CA THR A 11 -7.34 2.27 -4.68
C THR A 11 -8.55 1.77 -5.46
N LYS A 12 -8.35 0.82 -6.37
CA LYS A 12 -9.45 0.34 -7.24
C LYS A 12 -10.62 -0.25 -6.44
N ASP A 13 -10.37 -0.93 -5.32
CA ASP A 13 -11.45 -1.37 -4.43
C ASP A 13 -12.31 -0.21 -3.91
N ASN A 14 -11.70 0.92 -3.58
CA ASN A 14 -12.38 2.12 -3.12
C ASN A 14 -13.06 2.89 -4.25
N LEU A 15 -12.51 2.87 -5.46
CA LEU A 15 -13.16 3.44 -6.65
C LEU A 15 -14.44 2.67 -6.99
N ILE A 16 -14.39 1.33 -6.94
CA ILE A 16 -15.56 0.49 -7.19
C ILE A 16 -16.67 0.75 -6.16
N LYS A 17 -16.33 0.93 -4.88
CA LYS A 17 -17.29 1.35 -3.84
C LYS A 17 -17.95 2.71 -4.13
N ARG A 18 -17.37 3.54 -5.00
CA ARG A 18 -17.90 4.84 -5.44
C ARG A 18 -18.53 4.79 -6.82
N TRP A 19 -18.96 3.61 -7.28
CA TRP A 19 -19.61 3.39 -8.57
C TRP A 19 -18.72 3.65 -9.78
N TRP A 20 -17.39 3.60 -9.62
CA TRP A 20 -16.48 3.62 -10.76
C TRP A 20 -16.52 2.28 -11.50
N VAL A 21 -16.58 2.34 -12.83
CA VAL A 21 -16.63 1.16 -13.70
C VAL A 21 -15.22 0.80 -14.15
N GLY A 22 -14.74 -0.37 -13.72
CA GLY A 22 -13.49 -0.95 -14.18
C GLY A 22 -13.06 -2.15 -13.35
N SER A 23 -11.86 -2.66 -13.61
CA SER A 23 -11.33 -3.84 -12.92
C SER A 23 -10.85 -3.49 -11.51
N SER A 24 -11.10 -4.38 -10.55
CA SER A 24 -10.52 -4.34 -9.20
C SER A 24 -9.04 -4.74 -9.16
N ARG A 25 -8.49 -5.30 -10.24
CA ARG A 25 -7.15 -5.90 -10.27
C ARG A 25 -6.05 -4.85 -10.17
N CYS A 26 -5.03 -5.15 -9.39
CA CYS A 26 -3.81 -4.37 -9.24
C CYS A 26 -3.11 -4.16 -10.60
N CYS A 27 -2.57 -2.96 -10.83
CA CYS A 27 -1.82 -2.68 -12.06
C CYS A 27 -0.52 -3.50 -12.19
N PHE A 28 0.00 -4.01 -11.08
CA PHE A 28 1.31 -4.66 -11.02
C PHE A 28 1.25 -6.17 -10.82
N CYS A 29 0.07 -6.74 -10.56
CA CYS A 29 -0.10 -8.19 -10.40
C CYS A 29 -1.55 -8.65 -10.62
N VAL A 30 -1.79 -9.95 -10.51
CA VAL A 30 -3.10 -10.57 -10.80
C VAL A 30 -4.15 -10.43 -9.70
N HIS A 31 -3.77 -9.98 -8.50
CA HIS A 31 -4.65 -9.86 -7.33
C HIS A 31 -5.42 -8.53 -7.34
N ASP A 32 -6.47 -8.44 -6.52
CA ASP A 32 -7.22 -7.19 -6.35
C ASP A 32 -6.40 -6.11 -5.64
N GLU A 33 -6.59 -4.87 -6.07
CA GLU A 33 -5.94 -3.69 -5.53
C GLU A 33 -6.69 -3.20 -4.31
N THR A 34 -6.16 -3.55 -3.14
CA THR A 34 -6.52 -2.94 -1.85
C THR A 34 -5.39 -2.05 -1.37
N ILE A 35 -5.64 -1.23 -0.34
CA ILE A 35 -4.61 -0.39 0.27
C ILE A 35 -3.47 -1.25 0.82
N GLN A 36 -3.79 -2.32 1.56
CA GLN A 36 -2.78 -3.24 2.09
C GLN A 36 -2.00 -3.93 0.97
N HIS A 37 -2.70 -4.37 -0.08
CA HIS A 37 -2.06 -5.01 -1.21
C HIS A 37 -1.10 -4.04 -1.93
N LEU A 38 -1.58 -2.85 -2.31
CA LEU A 38 -0.81 -1.88 -3.08
C LEU A 38 0.48 -1.44 -2.37
N PHE A 39 0.42 -1.21 -1.06
CA PHE A 39 1.55 -0.67 -0.29
C PHE A 39 2.45 -1.72 0.37
N ILE A 40 2.00 -2.96 0.56
CA ILE A 40 2.73 -3.96 1.36
C ILE A 40 2.86 -5.29 0.62
N GLU A 41 1.75 -5.87 0.15
CA GLU A 41 1.73 -7.26 -0.33
C GLU A 41 1.97 -7.40 -1.83
N CYS A 42 1.89 -6.31 -2.59
CA CYS A 42 2.15 -6.35 -4.02
C CYS A 42 3.61 -6.79 -4.26
N PRO A 43 3.89 -7.67 -5.24
CA PRO A 43 5.26 -8.04 -5.58
C PRO A 43 6.19 -6.84 -5.79
N LEU A 44 5.68 -5.78 -6.43
CA LEU A 44 6.41 -4.53 -6.61
C LEU A 44 6.68 -3.83 -5.27
N ALA A 45 5.67 -3.73 -4.40
CA ALA A 45 5.83 -3.13 -3.08
C ALA A 45 6.85 -3.89 -2.23
N ARG A 46 6.81 -5.23 -2.24
CA ARG A 46 7.80 -6.07 -1.54
C ARG A 46 9.22 -5.83 -2.06
N LEU A 47 9.39 -5.66 -3.36
CA LEU A 47 10.69 -5.34 -3.94
C LEU A 47 11.18 -3.98 -3.46
N LEU A 48 10.34 -2.94 -3.52
CA LEU A 48 10.66 -1.60 -3.03
C LEU A 48 11.05 -1.61 -1.55
N TRP A 49 10.30 -2.31 -0.71
CA TRP A 49 10.60 -2.44 0.71
C TRP A 49 11.91 -3.19 0.98
N ARG A 50 12.25 -4.20 0.17
CA ARG A 50 13.57 -4.85 0.24
C ARG A 50 14.69 -3.88 -0.11
N THR A 51 14.53 -3.07 -1.15
CA THR A 51 15.51 -2.05 -1.54
C THR A 51 15.69 -1.00 -0.42
N ILE A 52 14.59 -0.51 0.15
CA ILE A 52 14.62 0.43 1.28
C ILE A 52 15.31 -0.19 2.50
N HIS A 53 15.03 -1.46 2.80
CA HIS A 53 15.68 -2.17 3.89
C HIS A 53 17.19 -2.27 3.68
N ILE A 54 17.65 -2.63 2.48
CA ILE A 54 19.08 -2.73 2.18
C ILE A 54 19.76 -1.37 2.23
N ALA A 55 19.12 -0.32 1.70
CA ALA A 55 19.73 1.01 1.59
C ALA A 55 19.72 1.80 2.91
N PHE A 56 18.67 1.65 3.72
CA PHE A 56 18.42 2.50 4.88
C PHE A 56 18.26 1.71 6.20
N ASN A 57 18.35 0.38 6.17
CA ASN A 57 18.11 -0.50 7.31
C ASN A 57 16.72 -0.34 7.95
N ILE A 58 15.74 0.14 7.18
CA ILE A 58 14.35 0.30 7.62
C ILE A 58 13.62 -1.02 7.40
N ASN A 59 12.99 -1.55 8.46
CA ASN A 59 12.25 -2.81 8.34
C ASN A 59 10.98 -2.64 7.49
N PRO A 60 10.66 -3.60 6.62
CA PRO A 60 9.43 -3.57 5.84
C PRO A 60 8.21 -3.57 6.78
N PRO A 61 7.21 -2.70 6.53
CA PRO A 61 6.00 -2.69 7.32
C PRO A 61 5.17 -3.95 7.03
N THR A 62 4.54 -4.49 8.08
CA THR A 62 3.64 -5.66 7.99
C THR A 62 2.17 -5.27 7.96
N SER A 63 1.85 -4.02 8.30
CA SER A 63 0.50 -3.47 8.26
C SER A 63 0.52 -1.98 7.90
N ILE A 64 -0.62 -1.47 7.42
CA ILE A 64 -0.79 -0.05 7.11
C ILE A 64 -0.64 0.82 8.35
N GLU A 65 -1.06 0.32 9.51
CA GLU A 65 -0.85 1.02 10.78
C GLU A 65 0.64 1.13 11.13
N GLY A 66 1.40 0.05 10.97
CA GLY A 66 2.85 0.07 11.18
C GLY A 66 3.55 1.09 10.26
N LEU A 67 3.13 1.15 9.00
CA LEU A 67 3.63 2.11 8.01
C LEU A 67 3.25 3.56 8.40
N PHE A 68 2.04 3.79 8.89
CA PHE A 68 1.63 5.12 9.37
C PHE A 68 2.40 5.55 10.63
N ARG A 69 2.66 4.60 11.55
CA ARG A 69 3.45 4.83 12.77
C ARG A 69 4.90 5.19 12.45
N THR A 70 5.58 4.49 11.53
CA THR A 70 6.94 4.87 11.11
C THR A 70 6.98 6.26 10.49
N TRP A 71 6.00 6.59 9.64
CA TRP A 71 5.88 7.94 9.07
C TRP A 71 5.71 9.03 10.15
N LEU A 72 4.87 8.79 11.16
CA LEU A 72 4.68 9.74 12.27
C LEU A 72 5.93 9.88 13.16
N ALA A 73 6.72 8.82 13.28
CA ALA A 73 7.97 8.82 14.04
C ALA A 73 9.10 9.56 13.31
N GLY A 74 8.91 9.98 12.05
CA GLY A 74 9.93 10.66 11.25
C GLY A 74 11.10 9.77 10.86
N ILE A 75 10.88 8.45 10.83
CA ILE A 75 11.85 7.44 10.39
C ILE A 75 11.75 7.28 8.87
#